data_AF-A0A7J3TG17-F1
#
_entry.id   AF-A0A7J3TG17-F1
#
_cell.length_a   1.000
_cell.length_b   1.000
_cell.length_c   1.000
_cell.angle_alpha   90.00
_cell.angle_beta   90.00
_cell.angle_gamma   90.00
#
_symmetry.space_group_name_H-M   'P 1'
#
loop_
_entity.id
_entity.type
_entity.pdbx_description
1 polymer ?
#
loop_
_entity_poly.entity_id
_entity_poly.type
_entity_poly.pdbx_seq_one_letter_code
_entity_poly.pdbx_strand_id
1 'polypeptide(L)'
;VGLGNGNLGGMTITPGLYKWTTGVTIPSNLILDGDASSVWIFQISGGLTVGSGAHVILTGGAQAKNVFWQVGSGVTLGTDSSFSGIILSKTLIAMDSGATLNGSALAQTAVTLIGNRVDSSGSGQGQSSAVNATYQSEFTESGLPSGTPWYVNITGMLGSGPITGDSFSVAASNGTYNYTVATSNNIYRSTDISGTFTINGTQSSVTVKFVPVKYKVTFTETGMPSGTAWYVNITGQNSSGKLVSSSYSVNLTNGSYAYEISYPSYISKDYSGMLTVNGSSVPLVIPFTLKSTASFAPDYMYDIIAAIVTIGVLASALIFIRFHKR
;
A
#
# COMPACT_ATOMS: atom_id res chain seq x y z
N VAL A 1 60.70 6.95 -2.98
CA VAL A 1 60.38 8.05 -3.93
C VAL A 1 58.95 8.47 -3.62
N GLY A 2 58.71 9.76 -3.38
CA GLY A 2 57.38 10.27 -3.05
C GLY A 2 56.50 10.34 -4.29
N LEU A 3 55.49 9.48 -4.38
CA LEU A 3 54.50 9.50 -5.46
C LEU A 3 53.83 10.89 -5.53
N GLY A 4 53.61 11.40 -6.74
CA GLY A 4 52.95 12.69 -6.98
C GLY A 4 53.67 13.90 -6.35
N ASN A 5 54.94 13.75 -5.94
CA ASN A 5 55.68 14.74 -5.14
C ASN A 5 54.89 15.21 -3.90
N GLY A 6 54.06 14.33 -3.33
CA GLY A 6 53.22 14.63 -2.17
C GLY A 6 51.86 15.25 -2.50
N ASN A 7 51.49 15.42 -3.76
CA ASN A 7 50.11 15.73 -4.15
C ASN A 7 49.44 14.49 -4.75
N LEU A 8 48.37 14.01 -4.11
CA LEU A 8 47.64 12.81 -4.54
C LEU A 8 46.28 13.11 -5.17
N GLY A 9 45.92 14.37 -5.36
CA GLY A 9 44.64 14.76 -5.96
C GLY A 9 44.51 14.22 -7.39
N GLY A 10 43.37 13.61 -7.69
CA GLY A 10 43.03 13.02 -8.98
C GLY A 10 43.73 11.71 -9.30
N MET A 11 44.53 11.15 -8.39
CA MET A 11 45.28 9.92 -8.63
C MET A 11 44.44 8.67 -8.33
N THR A 12 44.74 7.59 -9.05
CA THR A 12 44.35 6.22 -8.68
C THR A 12 45.58 5.47 -8.23
N ILE A 13 45.54 4.90 -7.03
CA ILE A 13 46.67 4.26 -6.38
C ILE A 13 46.34 2.78 -6.12
N THR A 14 47.15 1.89 -6.68
CA THR A 14 47.07 0.45 -6.48
C THR A 14 47.65 0.04 -5.12
N PRO A 15 47.46 -1.21 -4.65
CA PRO A 15 47.92 -1.65 -3.33
C PRO A 15 49.45 -1.58 -3.22
N GLY A 16 49.96 -1.17 -2.06
CA GLY A 16 51.40 -1.07 -1.83
C GLY A 16 51.85 -0.20 -0.66
N LEU A 17 53.17 -0.11 -0.50
CA LEU A 17 53.82 0.79 0.44
C LEU A 17 54.29 2.05 -0.28
N TYR A 18 53.87 3.21 0.23
CA TYR A 18 54.21 4.52 -0.30
C TYR A 18 54.88 5.37 0.77
N LYS A 19 55.95 6.08 0.40
CA LYS A 19 56.79 6.81 1.36
C LYS A 19 57.12 8.22 0.91
N TRP A 20 56.89 9.18 1.80
CA TRP A 20 57.29 10.58 1.65
C TRP A 20 58.12 11.04 2.85
N THR A 21 59.19 11.78 2.54
CA THR A 21 59.99 12.51 3.54
C THR A 21 59.43 13.91 3.84
N THR A 22 58.45 14.35 3.05
CA THR A 22 57.73 15.62 3.17
C THR A 22 56.27 15.39 3.58
N GLY A 23 55.47 16.46 3.64
CA GLY A 23 54.02 16.36 3.78
C GLY A 23 53.34 15.85 2.51
N VAL A 24 52.09 15.44 2.68
CA VAL A 24 51.19 14.98 1.62
C VAL A 24 49.89 15.79 1.64
N THR A 25 49.37 16.08 0.45
CA THR A 25 48.12 16.82 0.22
C THR A 25 47.20 16.02 -0.69
N ILE A 26 45.90 16.09 -0.42
CA ILE A 26 44.81 15.51 -1.22
C ILE A 26 43.83 16.65 -1.54
N PRO A 27 44.17 17.54 -2.50
CA PRO A 27 43.36 18.72 -2.81
C PRO A 27 42.08 18.40 -3.61
N SER A 28 41.99 17.20 -4.18
CA SER A 28 40.84 16.67 -4.92
C SER A 28 40.77 15.15 -4.72
N ASN A 29 39.74 14.50 -5.25
CA ASN A 29 39.49 13.07 -5.00
C ASN A 29 40.70 12.17 -5.26
N LEU A 30 40.92 11.21 -4.38
CA LEU A 30 41.92 10.16 -4.49
C LEU A 30 41.22 8.80 -4.55
N ILE A 31 41.59 7.94 -5.48
CA ILE A 31 41.05 6.59 -5.60
C ILE A 31 42.10 5.57 -5.13
N LEU A 32 41.71 4.67 -4.24
CA LEU A 32 42.48 3.48 -3.88
C LEU A 32 41.80 2.27 -4.51
N ASP A 33 42.45 1.67 -5.51
CA ASP A 33 41.87 0.61 -6.32
C ASP A 33 42.54 -0.74 -6.06
N GLY A 34 41.76 -1.69 -5.55
CA GLY A 34 42.21 -3.05 -5.26
C GLY A 34 41.10 -3.91 -4.69
N ASP A 35 41.39 -5.18 -4.47
CA ASP A 35 40.41 -6.14 -3.94
C ASP A 35 40.25 -6.09 -2.40
N ALA A 36 39.37 -6.93 -1.87
CA ALA A 36 39.12 -7.03 -0.43
C ALA A 36 40.37 -7.43 0.40
N SER A 37 41.38 -8.04 -0.21
CA SER A 37 42.63 -8.45 0.47
C SER A 37 43.74 -7.40 0.35
N SER A 38 43.55 -6.41 -0.50
CA SER A 38 44.53 -5.39 -0.82
C SER A 38 44.85 -4.49 0.36
N VAL A 39 46.12 -4.11 0.49
CA VAL A 39 46.65 -3.31 1.60
C VAL A 39 47.41 -2.10 1.08
N TRP A 40 47.19 -0.96 1.73
CA TRP A 40 47.94 0.28 1.49
C TRP A 40 48.62 0.73 2.77
N ILE A 41 49.90 1.06 2.68
CA ILE A 41 50.65 1.66 3.78
C ILE A 41 51.26 2.98 3.29
N PHE A 42 50.72 4.10 3.76
CA PHE A 42 51.24 5.44 3.50
C PHE A 42 52.11 5.89 4.67
N GLN A 43 53.42 6.02 4.44
CA GLN A 43 54.40 6.53 5.40
C GLN A 43 54.74 7.98 5.08
N ILE A 44 54.21 8.92 5.85
CA ILE A 44 54.32 10.35 5.62
C ILE A 44 55.14 10.96 6.76
N SER A 45 56.33 11.49 6.46
CA SER A 45 57.16 12.10 7.51
C SER A 45 56.64 13.49 7.93
N GLY A 46 56.01 14.22 7.00
CA GLY A 46 55.36 15.51 7.26
C GLY A 46 53.90 15.37 7.73
N GLY A 47 53.10 16.40 7.46
CA GLY A 47 51.65 16.39 7.72
C GLY A 47 50.84 15.81 6.54
N LEU A 48 49.58 15.49 6.81
CA LEU A 48 48.60 15.08 5.80
C LEU A 48 47.44 16.07 5.78
N THR A 49 47.17 16.69 4.64
CA THR A 49 46.05 17.63 4.48
C THR A 49 45.11 17.15 3.39
N VAL A 50 43.83 16.99 3.73
CA VAL A 50 42.75 16.68 2.79
C VAL A 50 41.94 17.96 2.58
N GLY A 51 41.79 18.37 1.32
CA GLY A 51 41.04 19.58 0.96
C GLY A 51 39.56 19.46 1.30
N SER A 52 38.90 20.60 1.49
CA SER A 52 37.45 20.65 1.67
C SER A 52 36.72 19.99 0.50
N GLY A 53 35.73 19.15 0.79
CA GLY A 53 34.97 18.39 -0.21
C GLY A 53 35.77 17.32 -0.97
N ALA A 54 37.04 17.06 -0.61
CA ALA A 54 37.81 15.99 -1.24
C ALA A 54 37.46 14.62 -0.64
N HIS A 55 37.48 13.59 -1.49
CA HIS A 55 37.11 12.23 -1.10
C HIS A 55 38.24 11.23 -1.33
N VAL A 56 38.56 10.43 -0.32
CA VAL A 56 39.38 9.21 -0.45
C VAL A 56 38.45 8.02 -0.68
N ILE A 57 38.39 7.58 -1.93
CA ILE A 57 37.43 6.62 -2.47
C ILE A 57 38.07 5.24 -2.57
N LEU A 58 37.37 4.20 -2.13
CA LEU A 58 37.79 2.81 -2.29
C LEU A 58 37.04 2.17 -3.47
N THR A 59 37.76 1.55 -4.39
CA THR A 59 37.20 0.81 -5.54
C THR A 59 37.73 -0.62 -5.59
N GLY A 60 37.19 -1.46 -6.47
CA GLY A 60 37.65 -2.85 -6.67
C GLY A 60 37.31 -3.83 -5.54
N GLY A 61 36.65 -3.37 -4.47
CA GLY A 61 36.38 -4.15 -3.26
C GLY A 61 37.33 -3.84 -2.09
N ALA A 62 38.20 -2.85 -2.24
CA ALA A 62 39.10 -2.37 -1.20
C ALA A 62 38.35 -2.02 0.10
N GLN A 63 38.99 -2.30 1.25
CA GLN A 63 38.40 -2.10 2.57
C GLN A 63 39.20 -1.08 3.38
N ALA A 64 38.53 -0.13 4.03
CA ALA A 64 39.20 0.91 4.82
C ALA A 64 40.07 0.33 5.95
N LYS A 65 39.70 -0.83 6.51
CA LYS A 65 40.50 -1.54 7.52
C LYS A 65 41.88 -2.00 7.04
N ASN A 66 42.13 -2.00 5.73
CA ASN A 66 43.41 -2.38 5.12
C ASN A 66 44.20 -1.16 4.62
N VAL A 67 43.75 0.07 4.90
CA VAL A 67 44.41 1.32 4.47
C VAL A 67 45.01 2.00 5.70
N PHE A 68 46.35 2.09 5.76
CA PHE A 68 47.07 2.62 6.90
C PHE A 68 47.78 3.94 6.54
N TRP A 69 47.48 4.99 7.28
CA TRP A 69 48.07 6.32 7.13
C TRP A 69 48.95 6.66 8.33
N GLN A 70 50.24 6.37 8.24
CA GLN A 70 51.20 6.77 9.27
C GLN A 70 51.70 8.19 8.98
N VAL A 71 51.46 9.12 9.91
CA VAL A 71 51.77 10.54 9.73
C VAL A 71 52.70 11.03 10.84
N GLY A 72 53.86 11.57 10.45
CA GLY A 72 54.91 12.04 11.34
C GLY A 72 54.66 13.42 11.95
N SER A 73 53.69 14.16 11.42
CA SER A 73 53.13 15.40 11.98
C SER A 73 51.61 15.28 12.11
N GLY A 74 50.89 16.40 12.00
CA GLY A 74 49.43 16.46 12.13
C GLY A 74 48.68 16.07 10.87
N VAL A 75 47.39 15.79 11.04
CA VAL A 75 46.42 15.51 9.97
C VAL A 75 45.30 16.54 10.02
N THR A 76 44.92 17.07 8.86
CA THR A 76 43.75 17.93 8.71
C THR A 76 42.82 17.34 7.66
N LEU A 77 41.58 17.06 8.05
CA LEU A 77 40.49 16.71 7.15
C LEU A 77 39.61 17.95 6.99
N GLY A 78 39.65 18.59 5.81
CA GLY A 78 38.90 19.82 5.53
C GLY A 78 37.39 19.63 5.56
N THR A 79 36.66 20.74 5.55
CA THR A 79 35.19 20.75 5.66
C THR A 79 34.52 19.86 4.61
N ASP A 80 33.51 19.08 5.02
CA ASP A 80 32.74 18.17 4.15
C ASP A 80 33.58 17.15 3.35
N SER A 81 34.83 16.89 3.76
CA SER A 81 35.66 15.83 3.17
C SER A 81 35.22 14.44 3.62
N SER A 82 35.56 13.39 2.86
CA SER A 82 35.38 12.01 3.31
C SER A 82 36.68 11.22 3.22
N PHE A 83 37.07 10.58 4.31
CA PHE A 83 38.34 9.88 4.42
C PHE A 83 38.15 8.39 4.71
N SER A 84 38.96 7.55 4.06
CA SER A 84 38.96 6.09 4.24
C SER A 84 40.32 5.62 4.74
N GLY A 85 40.33 4.96 5.91
CA GLY A 85 41.51 4.29 6.46
C GLY A 85 41.74 4.54 7.94
N ILE A 86 42.78 3.87 8.44
CA ILE A 86 43.27 4.00 9.81
C ILE A 86 44.37 5.06 9.84
N ILE A 87 44.10 6.17 10.52
CA ILE A 87 45.03 7.28 10.70
C ILE A 87 45.85 7.02 11.97
N LEU A 88 47.18 6.94 11.82
CA LEU A 88 48.17 6.81 12.88
C LEU A 88 49.01 8.10 12.91
N SER A 89 48.56 9.12 13.64
CA SER A 89 49.21 10.44 13.70
C SER A 89 50.09 10.61 14.93
N LYS A 90 51.32 11.09 14.72
CA LYS A 90 52.24 11.46 15.81
C LYS A 90 51.76 12.69 16.60
N THR A 91 51.00 13.59 15.99
CA THR A 91 50.49 14.79 16.68
C THR A 91 48.98 14.89 16.60
N LEU A 92 48.43 16.00 16.10
CA LEU A 92 47.01 16.33 16.10
C LEU A 92 46.31 15.68 14.90
N ILE A 93 45.10 15.17 15.10
CA ILE A 93 44.14 14.93 14.02
C ILE A 93 43.01 15.96 14.16
N ALA A 94 42.89 16.85 13.17
CA ALA A 94 41.83 17.84 13.09
C ALA A 94 40.82 17.45 12.00
N MET A 95 39.56 17.30 12.40
CA MET A 95 38.45 17.09 11.49
C MET A 95 37.57 18.34 11.50
N ASP A 96 37.61 19.10 10.40
CA ASP A 96 36.83 20.31 10.24
C ASP A 96 35.34 19.97 10.01
N SER A 97 34.49 21.00 10.04
CA SER A 97 33.02 20.86 9.99
C SER A 97 32.53 19.87 8.94
N GLY A 98 31.74 18.88 9.34
CA GLY A 98 31.08 17.94 8.43
C GLY A 98 31.98 16.89 7.78
N ALA A 99 33.29 16.90 8.02
CA ALA A 99 34.17 15.83 7.54
C ALA A 99 33.74 14.46 8.09
N THR A 100 33.93 13.41 7.30
CA THR A 100 33.58 12.03 7.67
C THR A 100 34.80 11.11 7.58
N LEU A 101 34.88 10.13 8.48
CA LEU A 101 35.95 9.14 8.53
C LEU A 101 35.36 7.73 8.58
N ASN A 102 35.67 6.90 7.60
CA ASN A 102 35.55 5.45 7.69
C ASN A 102 36.90 4.85 8.07
N GLY A 103 37.02 4.45 9.33
CA GLY A 103 38.23 3.91 9.93
C GLY A 103 38.41 4.43 11.35
N SER A 104 39.67 4.74 11.69
CA SER A 104 40.04 5.11 13.06
C SER A 104 40.95 6.33 13.06
N ALA A 105 40.69 7.29 13.95
CA ALA A 105 41.55 8.44 14.20
C ALA A 105 42.41 8.17 15.46
N LEU A 106 43.65 7.72 15.27
CA LEU A 106 44.57 7.36 16.34
C LEU A 106 45.69 8.40 16.42
N ALA A 107 45.53 9.39 17.28
CA ALA A 107 46.50 10.46 17.54
C ALA A 107 47.27 10.23 18.84
N GLN A 108 48.58 10.52 18.86
CA GLN A 108 49.37 10.51 20.10
C GLN A 108 49.17 11.80 20.95
N THR A 109 48.53 12.84 20.40
CA THR A 109 48.22 14.06 21.15
C THR A 109 46.71 14.26 21.30
N ALA A 110 46.04 14.87 20.33
CA ALA A 110 44.61 15.17 20.36
C ALA A 110 43.91 14.79 19.06
N VAL A 111 42.61 14.52 19.17
CA VAL A 111 41.66 14.45 18.06
C VAL A 111 40.62 15.53 18.28
N THR A 112 40.39 16.40 17.29
CA THR A 112 39.37 17.47 17.34
C THR A 112 38.30 17.21 16.30
N LEU A 113 37.04 17.37 16.69
CA LEU A 113 35.85 17.09 15.88
C LEU A 113 34.90 18.28 15.89
N ILE A 114 34.34 18.62 14.74
CA ILE A 114 33.31 19.65 14.52
C ILE A 114 32.17 19.01 13.73
N GLY A 115 31.16 18.44 14.42
CA GLY A 115 29.99 17.85 13.76
C GLY A 115 30.30 16.69 12.81
N ASN A 116 31.35 15.91 13.10
CA ASN A 116 31.82 14.83 12.24
C ASN A 116 31.13 13.49 12.51
N ARG A 117 31.21 12.59 11.52
CA ARG A 117 30.89 11.16 11.68
C ARG A 117 32.16 10.31 11.56
N VAL A 118 32.36 9.38 12.50
CA VAL A 118 33.47 8.41 12.50
C VAL A 118 32.89 7.00 12.61
N ASP A 119 33.11 6.16 11.61
CA ASP A 119 32.68 4.77 11.60
C ASP A 119 33.88 3.82 11.66
N SER A 120 33.98 2.99 12.71
CA SER A 120 35.12 2.09 12.93
C SER A 120 34.88 0.65 12.45
N SER A 121 33.80 0.38 11.72
CA SER A 121 33.43 -0.97 11.29
C SER A 121 34.38 -1.46 10.18
N GLY A 122 35.51 -2.03 10.58
CA GLY A 122 36.47 -2.70 9.70
C GLY A 122 35.99 -4.03 9.11
N SER A 123 34.69 -4.24 8.93
CA SER A 123 34.16 -5.36 8.15
C SER A 123 34.03 -4.92 6.70
N GLY A 124 34.31 -5.81 5.76
CA GLY A 124 34.18 -5.58 4.32
C GLY A 124 32.75 -5.49 3.83
N GLN A 125 31.92 -4.74 4.54
CA GLN A 125 30.74 -4.13 3.96
C GLN A 125 31.29 -2.95 3.19
N GLY A 126 31.36 -3.06 1.87
CA GLY A 126 31.95 -2.02 1.03
C GLY A 126 31.44 -0.64 1.45
N GLN A 127 32.36 0.25 1.77
CA GLN A 127 32.13 1.64 1.41
C GLN A 127 32.29 1.72 -0.10
N SER A 128 31.23 1.24 -0.77
CA SER A 128 30.71 1.94 -1.92
C SER A 128 30.67 3.42 -1.53
N SER A 129 31.05 4.30 -2.44
CA SER A 129 30.25 5.51 -2.58
C SER A 129 28.80 5.07 -2.71
N ALA A 130 28.11 4.88 -1.59
CA ALA A 130 26.74 5.24 -1.54
C ALA A 130 26.76 6.78 -1.45
N VAL A 131 27.02 7.54 -2.54
CA VAL A 131 25.85 7.98 -3.32
C VAL A 131 24.80 6.90 -3.22
N ASN A 132 23.95 6.94 -2.19
CA ASN A 132 22.88 5.96 -1.99
C ASN A 132 22.29 5.71 -3.37
N ALA A 133 22.66 4.60 -3.99
CA ALA A 133 22.18 4.28 -5.32
C ALA A 133 20.74 3.91 -5.06
N THR A 134 19.88 4.90 -5.21
CA THR A 134 18.46 4.71 -5.02
C THR A 134 17.94 4.11 -6.31
N TYR A 135 17.34 2.95 -6.21
CA TYR A 135 16.63 2.35 -7.31
C TYR A 135 15.17 2.72 -7.19
N GLN A 136 14.53 2.98 -8.32
CA GLN A 136 13.11 3.27 -8.34
C GLN A 136 12.33 1.99 -8.03
N SER A 137 11.33 2.11 -7.18
CA SER A 137 10.28 1.12 -7.04
C SER A 137 8.95 1.78 -7.37
N GLU A 138 8.18 1.14 -8.24
CA GLU A 138 6.88 1.64 -8.66
C GLU A 138 5.76 0.85 -7.99
N PHE A 139 4.87 1.56 -7.30
CA PHE A 139 3.59 1.05 -6.84
C PHE A 139 2.53 1.37 -7.86
N THR A 140 1.72 0.40 -8.24
CA THR A 140 0.57 0.59 -9.14
C THR A 140 -0.69 0.09 -8.45
N GLU A 141 -1.70 0.95 -8.33
CA GLU A 141 -3.01 0.55 -7.85
C GLU A 141 -3.88 -0.01 -8.98
N SER A 142 -4.82 -0.88 -8.59
CA SER A 142 -5.92 -1.26 -9.46
C SER A 142 -7.22 -1.37 -8.68
N GLY A 143 -8.31 -0.93 -9.30
CA GLY A 143 -9.67 -1.11 -8.79
C GLY A 143 -10.28 0.11 -8.12
N LEU A 144 -9.53 1.18 -7.90
CA LEU A 144 -10.11 2.47 -7.51
C LEU A 144 -10.71 3.21 -8.73
N PRO A 145 -11.78 4.00 -8.52
CA PRO A 145 -12.21 4.98 -9.52
C PRO A 145 -11.13 6.04 -9.77
N SER A 146 -10.98 6.49 -11.02
CA SER A 146 -10.00 7.50 -11.40
C SER A 146 -10.09 8.76 -10.53
N GLY A 147 -8.93 9.24 -10.05
CA GLY A 147 -8.83 10.41 -9.17
C GLY A 147 -9.11 10.13 -7.69
N THR A 148 -9.47 8.90 -7.31
CA THR A 148 -9.67 8.53 -5.90
C THR A 148 -8.33 8.52 -5.16
N PRO A 149 -8.15 9.33 -4.10
CA PRO A 149 -6.87 9.37 -3.38
C PRO A 149 -6.55 8.06 -2.67
N TRP A 150 -5.35 7.54 -2.91
CA TRP A 150 -4.74 6.43 -2.17
C TRP A 150 -3.36 6.82 -1.64
N TYR A 151 -2.83 5.99 -0.74
CA TYR A 151 -1.65 6.30 0.06
C TYR A 151 -0.77 5.07 0.17
N VAL A 152 0.53 5.28 0.11
CA VAL A 152 1.55 4.28 0.40
C VAL A 152 2.40 4.81 1.55
N ASN A 153 2.54 4.00 2.59
CA ASN A 153 3.45 4.29 3.70
C ASN A 153 4.48 3.17 3.81
N ILE A 154 5.76 3.56 3.76
CA ILE A 154 6.91 2.66 3.73
C ILE A 154 7.75 2.92 4.98
N THR A 155 8.08 1.86 5.71
CA THR A 155 8.82 1.99 6.98
C THR A 155 10.15 2.71 6.76
N GLY A 156 10.37 3.79 7.51
CA GLY A 156 11.61 4.58 7.45
C GLY A 156 11.66 5.62 6.33
N MET A 157 10.56 5.86 5.61
CA MET A 157 10.46 6.88 4.55
C MET A 157 9.38 7.91 4.86
N LEU A 158 9.44 9.05 4.16
CA LEU A 158 8.32 9.98 4.12
C LEU A 158 7.12 9.30 3.43
N GLY A 159 5.91 9.48 3.99
CA GLY A 159 4.69 8.97 3.38
C GLY A 159 4.44 9.61 2.02
N SER A 160 3.74 8.90 1.12
CA SER A 160 3.50 9.34 -0.25
C SER A 160 2.72 10.66 -0.38
N GLY A 161 1.96 11.03 0.66
CA GLY A 161 0.85 11.97 0.50
C GLY A 161 -0.29 11.36 -0.33
N PRO A 162 -1.33 12.14 -0.68
CA PRO A 162 -2.43 11.67 -1.50
C PRO A 162 -1.97 11.44 -2.95
N ILE A 163 -2.09 10.20 -3.42
CA ILE A 163 -1.83 9.81 -4.81
C ILE A 163 -3.17 9.78 -5.55
N THR A 164 -3.31 10.56 -6.62
CA THR A 164 -4.56 10.62 -7.44
C THR A 164 -4.44 9.92 -8.79
N GLY A 165 -3.21 9.58 -9.20
CA GLY A 165 -2.94 8.71 -10.35
C GLY A 165 -3.00 7.23 -9.98
N ASP A 166 -2.75 6.37 -10.95
CA ASP A 166 -2.69 4.92 -10.77
C ASP A 166 -1.32 4.43 -10.28
N SER A 167 -0.27 5.26 -10.33
CA SER A 167 1.06 4.88 -9.85
C SER A 167 1.75 5.90 -8.94
N PHE A 168 2.70 5.38 -8.15
CA PHE A 168 3.59 6.13 -7.27
C PHE A 168 4.98 5.52 -7.30
N SER A 169 6.01 6.34 -7.54
CA SER A 169 7.40 5.89 -7.55
C SER A 169 8.14 6.39 -6.31
N VAL A 170 8.94 5.51 -5.72
CA VAL A 170 9.82 5.83 -4.59
C VAL A 170 11.25 5.37 -4.92
N ALA A 171 12.22 6.22 -4.61
CA ALA A 171 13.62 5.90 -4.77
C ALA A 171 14.18 5.40 -3.42
N ALA A 172 14.70 4.18 -3.38
CA ALA A 172 15.21 3.59 -2.15
C ALA A 172 16.48 2.76 -2.38
N SER A 173 17.32 2.66 -1.35
CA SER A 173 18.53 1.84 -1.39
C SER A 173 18.18 0.36 -1.45
N ASN A 174 19.18 -0.48 -1.71
CA ASN A 174 19.00 -1.93 -1.60
C ASN A 174 18.55 -2.33 -0.19
N GLY A 175 17.58 -3.22 -0.12
CA GLY A 175 16.98 -3.63 1.14
C GLY A 175 15.57 -4.18 0.96
N THR A 176 15.03 -4.74 2.05
CA THR A 176 13.65 -5.18 2.14
C THR A 176 12.87 -4.19 2.99
N TYR A 177 11.77 -3.69 2.45
CA TYR A 177 10.95 -2.66 3.06
C TYR A 177 9.54 -3.20 3.31
N ASN A 178 8.99 -2.88 4.48
CA ASN A 178 7.58 -3.06 4.75
C ASN A 178 6.81 -1.86 4.22
N TYR A 179 5.66 -2.14 3.61
CA TYR A 179 4.73 -1.10 3.18
C TYR A 179 3.32 -1.39 3.70
N THR A 180 2.54 -0.32 3.78
CA THR A 180 1.09 -0.36 3.98
C THR A 180 0.43 0.52 2.93
N VAL A 181 -0.80 0.18 2.54
CA VAL A 181 -1.59 0.98 1.61
C VAL A 181 -2.98 1.26 2.14
N ALA A 182 -3.50 2.44 1.81
CA ALA A 182 -4.82 2.88 2.22
C ALA A 182 -5.48 3.72 1.13
N THR A 183 -6.79 3.88 1.21
CA THR A 183 -7.55 4.85 0.40
C THR A 183 -8.45 5.68 1.31
N SER A 184 -8.68 6.94 0.92
CA SER A 184 -9.66 7.80 1.59
C SER A 184 -11.11 7.38 1.31
N ASN A 185 -11.33 6.59 0.25
CA ASN A 185 -12.66 6.13 -0.13
C ASN A 185 -13.06 4.89 0.68
N ASN A 186 -13.88 5.10 1.71
CA ASN A 186 -14.38 4.07 2.62
C ASN A 186 -15.29 3.00 1.97
N ILE A 187 -15.64 3.15 0.69
CA ILE A 187 -16.31 2.11 -0.09
C ILE A 187 -15.32 1.01 -0.50
N TYR A 188 -14.01 1.29 -0.54
CA TYR A 188 -12.99 0.37 -1.02
C TYR A 188 -12.01 -0.01 0.10
N ARG A 189 -11.41 -1.19 -0.02
CA ARG A 189 -10.26 -1.62 0.80
C ARG A 189 -9.23 -2.32 -0.08
N SER A 190 -7.96 -2.22 0.29
CA SER A 190 -6.92 -3.04 -0.34
C SER A 190 -7.10 -4.50 0.07
N THR A 191 -6.90 -5.44 -0.86
CA THR A 191 -6.72 -6.87 -0.53
C THR A 191 -5.37 -7.14 0.11
N ASP A 192 -4.41 -6.24 -0.13
CA ASP A 192 -3.00 -6.34 0.27
C ASP A 192 -2.67 -5.11 1.12
N ILE A 193 -3.32 -4.97 2.28
CA ILE A 193 -3.22 -3.76 3.12
C ILE A 193 -1.78 -3.49 3.60
N SER A 194 -0.96 -4.54 3.64
CA SER A 194 0.45 -4.48 3.97
C SER A 194 1.22 -5.56 3.22
N GLY A 195 2.48 -5.32 2.95
CA GLY A 195 3.38 -6.31 2.38
C GLY A 195 4.84 -5.92 2.51
N THR A 196 5.69 -6.67 1.82
CA THR A 196 7.12 -6.38 1.70
C THR A 196 7.50 -6.26 0.23
N PHE A 197 8.44 -5.38 -0.07
CA PHE A 197 9.13 -5.38 -1.36
C PHE A 197 10.64 -5.29 -1.14
N THR A 198 11.40 -5.84 -2.08
CA THR A 198 12.86 -5.87 -2.00
C THR A 198 13.46 -5.13 -3.20
N ILE A 199 14.47 -4.32 -2.93
CA ILE A 199 15.33 -3.69 -3.93
C ILE A 199 16.70 -4.36 -3.85
N ASN A 200 17.14 -4.97 -4.97
CA ASN A 200 18.40 -5.70 -5.08
C ASN A 200 19.21 -5.22 -6.30
N GLY A 201 19.46 -3.92 -6.41
CA GLY A 201 20.28 -3.35 -7.48
C GLY A 201 19.54 -3.08 -8.79
N THR A 202 18.24 -3.33 -8.84
CA THR A 202 17.38 -3.14 -10.02
C THR A 202 16.03 -2.53 -9.62
N GLN A 203 15.34 -1.93 -10.60
CA GLN A 203 13.97 -1.44 -10.40
C GLN A 203 13.05 -2.58 -9.98
N SER A 204 12.14 -2.28 -9.05
CA SER A 204 11.12 -3.19 -8.54
C SER A 204 9.72 -2.63 -8.78
N SER A 205 8.71 -3.49 -8.80
CA SER A 205 7.32 -3.06 -8.91
C SER A 205 6.42 -3.81 -7.94
N VAL A 206 5.41 -3.11 -7.42
CA VAL A 206 4.42 -3.63 -6.48
C VAL A 206 3.04 -3.27 -7.01
N THR A 207 2.20 -4.26 -7.26
CA THR A 207 0.80 -4.03 -7.60
C THR A 207 -0.07 -4.18 -6.35
N VAL A 208 -0.90 -3.18 -6.07
CA VAL A 208 -1.88 -3.21 -4.98
C VAL A 208 -3.30 -3.18 -5.55
N LYS A 209 -4.18 -4.02 -5.02
CA LYS A 209 -5.55 -4.16 -5.54
C LYS A 209 -6.56 -3.68 -4.52
N PHE A 210 -7.42 -2.75 -4.92
CA PHE A 210 -8.55 -2.26 -4.14
C PHE A 210 -9.84 -2.92 -4.62
N VAL A 211 -10.66 -3.36 -3.67
CA VAL A 211 -11.97 -3.97 -3.92
C VAL A 211 -13.04 -3.31 -3.05
N PRO A 212 -14.29 -3.21 -3.54
CA PRO A 212 -15.38 -2.70 -2.71
C PRO A 212 -15.57 -3.52 -1.43
N VAL A 213 -15.78 -2.83 -0.31
CA VAL A 213 -16.23 -3.40 0.95
C VAL A 213 -17.72 -3.67 0.84
N LYS A 214 -18.09 -4.95 0.99
CA LYS A 214 -19.48 -5.38 0.86
C LYS A 214 -19.94 -6.06 2.14
N TYR A 215 -21.20 -5.83 2.48
CA TYR A 215 -21.88 -6.38 3.63
C TYR A 215 -23.03 -7.26 3.19
N LYS A 216 -23.23 -8.36 3.92
CA LYS A 216 -24.27 -9.33 3.59
C LYS A 216 -25.63 -8.79 3.98
N VAL A 217 -26.50 -8.61 3.00
CA VAL A 217 -27.93 -8.35 3.20
C VAL A 217 -28.67 -9.66 3.03
N THR A 218 -29.51 -10.01 3.98
CA THR A 218 -30.27 -11.26 3.96
C THR A 218 -31.75 -10.97 4.08
N PHE A 219 -32.51 -11.33 3.05
CA PHE A 219 -33.96 -11.35 3.08
C PHE A 219 -34.41 -12.74 3.53
N THR A 220 -35.30 -12.80 4.52
CA THR A 220 -35.90 -14.04 5.01
C THR A 220 -37.41 -13.92 4.91
N GLU A 221 -38.03 -14.79 4.10
CA GLU A 221 -39.49 -14.87 4.07
C GLU A 221 -40.00 -15.68 5.26
N THR A 222 -41.15 -15.28 5.78
CA THR A 222 -41.87 -16.04 6.82
C THR A 222 -43.35 -16.10 6.50
N GLY A 223 -44.01 -17.21 6.80
CA GLY A 223 -45.45 -17.38 6.60
C GLY A 223 -45.85 -17.95 5.24
N MET A 224 -44.89 -18.33 4.38
CA MET A 224 -45.18 -19.07 3.15
C MET A 224 -44.87 -20.57 3.27
N PRO A 225 -45.55 -21.43 2.49
CA PRO A 225 -45.13 -22.81 2.31
C PRO A 225 -43.75 -22.90 1.66
N SER A 226 -42.93 -23.85 2.13
CA SER A 226 -41.61 -24.13 1.56
C SER A 226 -41.69 -24.42 0.07
N GLY A 227 -40.76 -23.87 -0.73
CA GLY A 227 -40.72 -24.02 -2.17
C GLY A 227 -41.58 -23.03 -2.96
N THR A 228 -42.33 -22.14 -2.28
CA THR A 228 -43.08 -21.06 -2.94
C THR A 228 -42.11 -20.09 -3.62
N ALA A 229 -42.40 -19.74 -4.87
CA ALA A 229 -41.55 -18.86 -5.66
C ALA A 229 -41.71 -17.39 -5.26
N TRP A 230 -40.59 -16.69 -5.06
CA TRP A 230 -40.56 -15.25 -4.78
C TRP A 230 -39.34 -14.60 -5.45
N TYR A 231 -39.36 -13.26 -5.51
CA TYR A 231 -38.35 -12.47 -6.21
C TYR A 231 -37.97 -11.26 -5.36
N VAL A 232 -36.69 -10.90 -5.39
CA VAL A 232 -36.14 -9.70 -4.76
C VAL A 232 -35.43 -8.89 -5.83
N ASN A 233 -35.87 -7.64 -6.01
CA ASN A 233 -35.22 -6.65 -6.85
C ASN A 233 -34.67 -5.53 -5.97
N ILE A 234 -33.43 -5.13 -6.22
CA ILE A 234 -32.72 -4.11 -5.44
C ILE A 234 -32.13 -3.13 -6.43
N THR A 235 -32.31 -1.82 -6.18
CA THR A 235 -31.81 -0.78 -7.07
C THR A 235 -30.31 -0.94 -7.33
N GLY A 236 -29.93 -0.92 -8.61
CA GLY A 236 -28.53 -1.04 -9.04
C GLY A 236 -27.93 -2.45 -8.93
N GLN A 237 -28.75 -3.48 -8.65
CA GLN A 237 -28.34 -4.88 -8.67
C GLN A 237 -29.06 -5.66 -9.78
N ASN A 238 -28.48 -6.79 -10.17
CA ASN A 238 -29.19 -7.76 -11.00
C ASN A 238 -30.36 -8.36 -10.22
N SER A 239 -31.43 -8.73 -10.94
CA SER A 239 -32.57 -9.42 -10.33
C SER A 239 -32.14 -10.72 -9.65
N SER A 240 -32.76 -11.07 -8.52
CA SER A 240 -32.51 -12.34 -7.83
C SER A 240 -32.83 -13.57 -8.69
N GLY A 241 -33.63 -13.40 -9.74
CA GLY A 241 -34.30 -14.51 -10.41
C GLY A 241 -35.32 -15.18 -9.49
N LYS A 242 -35.81 -16.36 -9.90
CA LYS A 242 -36.78 -17.15 -9.13
C LYS A 242 -36.12 -17.75 -7.90
N LEU A 243 -36.57 -17.34 -6.71
CA LEU A 243 -36.15 -17.89 -5.43
C LEU A 243 -37.16 -18.93 -4.96
N VAL A 244 -36.69 -20.08 -4.45
CA VAL A 244 -37.52 -21.15 -3.86
C VAL A 244 -37.12 -21.50 -2.42
N SER A 245 -36.01 -20.94 -1.95
CA SER A 245 -35.54 -21.02 -0.57
C SER A 245 -36.25 -19.97 0.29
N SER A 246 -36.31 -20.19 1.60
CA SER A 246 -36.85 -19.21 2.55
C SER A 246 -35.95 -17.99 2.79
N SER A 247 -34.79 -17.94 2.14
CA SER A 247 -33.87 -16.80 2.25
C SER A 247 -33.13 -16.52 0.96
N TYR A 248 -32.74 -15.26 0.81
CA TYR A 248 -31.90 -14.74 -0.27
C TYR A 248 -30.85 -13.81 0.32
N SER A 249 -29.60 -13.93 -0.13
CA SER A 249 -28.51 -13.06 0.31
C SER A 249 -27.80 -12.40 -0.86
N VAL A 250 -27.47 -11.13 -0.68
CA VAL A 250 -26.68 -10.33 -1.61
C VAL A 250 -25.64 -9.52 -0.84
N ASN A 251 -24.48 -9.26 -1.45
CA ASN A 251 -23.41 -8.47 -0.86
C ASN A 251 -23.44 -7.06 -1.45
N LEU A 252 -23.81 -6.06 -0.65
CA LEU A 252 -23.93 -4.66 -1.06
C LEU A 252 -22.87 -3.77 -0.40
N THR A 253 -22.45 -2.70 -1.07
CA THR A 253 -21.61 -1.66 -0.46
C THR A 253 -22.42 -0.80 0.51
N ASN A 254 -21.76 0.07 1.28
CA ASN A 254 -22.47 1.06 2.08
C ASN A 254 -23.33 1.96 1.18
N GLY A 255 -24.55 2.25 1.60
CA GLY A 255 -25.50 3.04 0.82
C GLY A 255 -26.95 2.80 1.20
N SER A 256 -27.84 3.52 0.52
CA SER A 256 -29.28 3.36 0.64
C SER A 256 -29.83 2.77 -0.67
N TYR A 257 -30.55 1.66 -0.57
CA TYR A 257 -31.06 0.89 -1.69
C TYR A 257 -32.58 0.75 -1.57
N ALA A 258 -33.33 1.09 -2.60
CA ALA A 258 -34.73 0.67 -2.65
C ALA A 258 -34.77 -0.82 -2.99
N TYR A 259 -35.67 -1.54 -2.32
CA TYR A 259 -35.95 -2.93 -2.63
C TYR A 259 -37.43 -3.10 -2.93
N GLU A 260 -37.73 -4.07 -3.78
CA GLU A 260 -39.09 -4.52 -4.07
C GLU A 260 -39.09 -6.05 -4.12
N ILE A 261 -40.11 -6.63 -3.49
CA ILE A 261 -40.32 -8.05 -3.35
C ILE A 261 -41.62 -8.38 -4.06
N SER A 262 -41.57 -9.34 -4.97
CA SER A 262 -42.71 -9.74 -5.78
C SER A 262 -43.00 -11.22 -5.61
N TYR A 263 -44.29 -11.53 -5.60
CA TYR A 263 -44.84 -12.87 -5.35
C TYR A 263 -46.24 -12.95 -5.96
N PRO A 264 -46.55 -13.98 -6.78
CA PRO A 264 -47.81 -14.01 -7.53
C PRO A 264 -49.09 -14.12 -6.70
N SER A 265 -49.05 -14.78 -5.53
CA SER A 265 -50.27 -15.23 -4.82
C SER A 265 -50.42 -14.76 -3.37
N TYR A 266 -49.48 -13.96 -2.86
CA TYR A 266 -49.44 -13.50 -1.46
C TYR A 266 -49.39 -11.97 -1.40
N ILE A 267 -49.61 -11.39 -0.22
CA ILE A 267 -49.37 -9.97 0.04
C ILE A 267 -48.52 -9.82 1.32
N SER A 268 -47.59 -8.87 1.28
CA SER A 268 -46.84 -8.39 2.46
C SER A 268 -46.94 -6.88 2.49
N LYS A 269 -46.94 -6.29 3.69
CA LYS A 269 -46.88 -4.84 3.88
C LYS A 269 -45.46 -4.31 3.71
N ASP A 270 -44.46 -5.16 3.89
CA ASP A 270 -43.03 -4.82 3.81
C ASP A 270 -42.43 -5.19 2.46
N TYR A 271 -43.29 -5.30 1.43
CA TYR A 271 -42.92 -5.73 0.08
C TYR A 271 -41.98 -4.78 -0.64
N SER A 272 -41.93 -3.52 -0.22
CA SER A 272 -40.98 -2.54 -0.74
C SER A 272 -40.57 -1.59 0.36
N GLY A 273 -39.39 -1.00 0.20
CA GLY A 273 -38.87 -0.06 1.18
C GLY A 273 -37.45 0.39 0.87
N MET A 274 -36.89 1.17 1.79
CA MET A 274 -35.49 1.61 1.75
C MET A 274 -34.66 0.79 2.74
N LEU A 275 -33.60 0.18 2.23
CA LEU A 275 -32.59 -0.54 2.99
C LEU A 275 -31.33 0.32 3.11
N THR A 276 -30.83 0.51 4.33
CA THR A 276 -29.54 1.19 4.56
C THR A 276 -28.49 0.19 5.00
N VAL A 277 -27.37 0.14 4.27
CA VAL A 277 -26.18 -0.65 4.63
C VAL A 277 -25.13 0.31 5.17
N ASN A 278 -24.73 0.13 6.43
CA ASN A 278 -23.77 0.99 7.12
C ASN A 278 -22.80 0.17 7.97
N GLY A 279 -21.82 -0.46 7.33
CA GLY A 279 -20.71 -1.09 8.06
C GLY A 279 -21.00 -2.49 8.62
N SER A 280 -22.21 -3.02 8.48
CA SER A 280 -22.61 -4.31 9.05
C SER A 280 -23.59 -5.07 8.17
N SER A 281 -23.67 -6.40 8.36
CA SER A 281 -24.69 -7.23 7.74
C SER A 281 -26.10 -6.79 8.15
N VAL A 282 -27.05 -6.83 7.21
CA VAL A 282 -28.43 -6.41 7.45
C VAL A 282 -29.40 -7.57 7.21
N PRO A 283 -30.01 -8.13 8.28
CA PRO A 283 -31.10 -9.09 8.14
C PRO A 283 -32.43 -8.34 7.98
N LEU A 284 -33.26 -8.80 7.05
CA LEU A 284 -34.62 -8.30 6.84
C LEU A 284 -35.60 -9.48 6.79
N VAL A 285 -36.54 -9.50 7.73
CA VAL A 285 -37.60 -10.51 7.79
C VAL A 285 -38.85 -9.95 7.11
N ILE A 286 -39.40 -10.71 6.17
CA ILE A 286 -40.55 -10.31 5.36
C ILE A 286 -41.72 -11.24 5.71
N PRO A 287 -42.70 -10.76 6.51
CA PRO A 287 -43.87 -11.55 6.85
C PRO A 287 -44.87 -11.57 5.71
N PHE A 288 -45.31 -12.77 5.34
CA PHE A 288 -46.29 -13.01 4.29
C PHE A 288 -47.64 -13.41 4.84
N THR A 289 -48.68 -12.92 4.17
CA THR A 289 -50.07 -13.35 4.41
C THR A 289 -50.72 -13.74 3.09
N LEU A 290 -51.56 -14.77 3.13
CA LEU A 290 -52.35 -15.18 1.98
C LEU A 290 -53.19 -13.99 1.50
N LYS A 291 -53.19 -13.74 0.19
CA LYS A 291 -54.12 -12.80 -0.41
C LYS A 291 -55.52 -13.37 -0.19
N SER A 292 -56.33 -12.72 0.65
CA SER A 292 -57.71 -13.15 0.88
C SER A 292 -58.44 -13.11 -0.46
N THR A 293 -58.68 -14.28 -1.05
CA THR A 293 -59.71 -14.43 -2.04
C THR A 293 -61.01 -14.23 -1.30
N ALA A 294 -61.81 -13.24 -1.69
CA ALA A 294 -63.19 -13.18 -1.26
C ALA A 294 -63.84 -14.50 -1.69
N SER A 295 -63.97 -15.44 -0.76
CA SER A 295 -64.80 -16.60 -0.96
C SER A 295 -66.23 -16.06 -0.95
N PHE A 296 -66.86 -15.97 -2.11
CA PHE A 296 -68.31 -15.90 -2.14
C PHE A 296 -68.81 -17.18 -1.45
N ALA A 297 -69.31 -17.04 -0.23
CA ALA A 297 -69.96 -18.14 0.46
C ALA A 297 -71.13 -18.61 -0.44
N PRO A 298 -71.36 -19.93 -0.58
CA PRO A 298 -72.40 -20.46 -1.46
C PRO A 298 -73.84 -20.05 -1.06
N ASP A 299 -74.02 -19.42 0.10
CA ASP A 299 -75.33 -19.02 0.63
C ASP A 299 -76.06 -18.00 -0.26
N TYR A 300 -75.35 -17.19 -1.05
CA TYR A 300 -75.99 -16.25 -1.99
C TYR A 300 -76.48 -16.90 -3.29
N MET A 301 -76.04 -18.13 -3.59
CA MET A 301 -76.47 -18.81 -4.80
C MET A 301 -77.91 -19.32 -4.66
N TYR A 302 -78.33 -19.70 -3.44
CA TYR A 302 -79.71 -20.10 -3.16
C TYR A 302 -80.69 -18.91 -3.25
N ASP A 303 -80.32 -17.72 -2.76
CA ASP A 303 -81.16 -16.52 -2.84
C ASP A 303 -81.33 -16.02 -4.28
N ILE A 304 -80.26 -16.10 -5.11
CA ILE A 304 -80.33 -15.72 -6.53
C ILE A 304 -81.17 -16.73 -7.32
N ILE A 305 -81.03 -18.04 -7.05
CA ILE A 305 -81.87 -19.07 -7.68
C ILE A 305 -83.33 -18.91 -7.24
N ALA A 306 -83.61 -18.65 -5.96
CA ALA A 306 -84.95 -18.42 -5.45
C ALA A 306 -85.61 -17.18 -6.11
N ALA A 307 -84.85 -16.08 -6.25
CA ALA A 307 -85.33 -14.85 -6.90
C ALA A 307 -85.68 -15.09 -8.38
N ILE A 308 -84.84 -15.80 -9.14
CA ILE A 308 -85.09 -16.13 -10.55
C ILE A 308 -86.32 -17.02 -10.72
N VAL A 309 -86.51 -18.02 -9.85
CA VAL A 309 -87.70 -18.88 -9.86
C VAL A 309 -88.96 -18.08 -9.56
N THR A 310 -88.95 -17.17 -8.57
CA THR A 310 -90.11 -16.32 -8.28
C THR A 310 -90.47 -15.36 -9.41
N ILE A 311 -89.48 -14.77 -10.10
CA ILE A 311 -89.73 -13.89 -11.25
C ILE A 311 -90.31 -14.69 -12.43
N GLY A 312 -89.83 -15.91 -12.67
CA GLY A 312 -90.39 -16.81 -13.69
C GLY A 312 -91.84 -17.23 -13.42
N VAL A 313 -92.18 -17.52 -12.16
CA VAL A 313 -93.56 -17.88 -11.74
C VAL A 313 -94.50 -16.67 -11.86
N LEU A 314 -94.05 -15.47 -11.48
CA LEU A 314 -94.84 -14.24 -11.64
C LEU A 314 -95.05 -13.86 -13.11
N ALA A 315 -94.04 -14.03 -13.97
CA ALA A 315 -94.15 -13.77 -15.40
C ALA A 315 -95.12 -14.75 -16.09
N SER A 316 -95.09 -16.03 -15.71
CA SER A 316 -96.01 -17.04 -16.24
C SER A 316 -97.45 -16.84 -15.73
N ALA A 317 -97.64 -16.42 -14.48
CA ALA A 317 -98.96 -16.03 -13.96
C ALA A 317 -99.53 -14.78 -14.66
N LEU A 318 -98.70 -13.78 -14.95
CA LEU A 318 -99.10 -12.58 -15.71
C LEU A 318 -99.49 -12.91 -17.17
N ILE A 319 -98.79 -13.86 -17.80
CA ILE A 319 -99.15 -14.35 -19.14
C ILE A 319 -100.48 -15.11 -19.11
N PHE A 320 -100.70 -15.97 -18.09
CA PHE A 320 -101.95 -16.72 -17.95
C PHE A 320 -103.17 -15.83 -17.73
N ILE A 321 -103.04 -14.77 -16.90
CA ILE A 321 -104.11 -13.77 -16.68
C ILE A 321 -104.42 -12.98 -17.95
N ARG A 322 -103.42 -12.71 -18.80
CA ARG A 322 -103.62 -11.99 -20.07
C ARG A 322 -104.37 -12.80 -21.12
N PHE A 323 -104.28 -14.12 -21.11
CA PHE A 323 -104.97 -15.01 -22.06
C PHE A 323 -106.42 -15.31 -21.70
N HIS A 324 -106.83 -15.15 -20.43
CA HIS A 324 -108.21 -15.44 -20.00
C HIS A 324 -109.19 -14.27 -20.18
N LYS A 325 -108.72 -13.09 -20.63
CA LYS A 325 -109.52 -11.87 -20.83
C LYS A 325 -109.70 -11.49 -22.32
N ARG A 326 -109.55 -12.42 -23.25
CA ARG A 326 -109.89 -12.23 -24.67
C ARG A 326 -110.86 -13.28 -25.15
#